data_AF-A0A528BKY8-F1
#
_entry.id   AF-A0A528BKY8-F1
#
_cell.length_a   1.000
_cell.length_b   1.000
_cell.length_c   1.000
_cell.angle_alpha   90.00
_cell.angle_beta   90.00
_cell.angle_gamma   90.00
#
_symmetry.space_group_name_H-M   'P 1'
#
loop_
_entity.id
_entity.type
_entity.pdbx_description
1 polymer ?
#
loop_
_entity_poly.entity_id
_entity_poly.type
_entity_poly.pdbx_seq_one_letter_code
_entity_poly.pdbx_strand_id
1 'polypeptide(L)'
;AEEFIASHGKPLAEKAALPARLAKPADIAPMLRGSVAVARGEGRFDRMISDFRTSDAIVDFINSAKIADYAGRGVSTPDLSIRIKTGPMALPAPDADKIGDYKSVIRQHVEKFAGDYRAYFETNDALDDVKRTMLDQMPRLTLVPGLGMFGHGRTLKDAKIASDVGEMWIEAVRGAEAVGDFRPLSKADLFPLEYWSLEQAKLASNKPKPLTGQVVLVTGGAGAIGAA
;
A
#
# COMPACT_ATOMS: atom_id res chain seq x y z
N ALA A 1 -14.76 27.75 2.27
CA ALA A 1 -13.48 27.05 2.01
C ALA A 1 -13.49 26.42 0.62
N GLU A 2 -14.50 25.58 0.31
CA GLU A 2 -14.63 24.94 -1.02
C GLU A 2 -14.71 25.95 -2.17
N GLU A 3 -15.49 27.04 -2.04
CA GLU A 3 -15.54 28.11 -3.06
C GLU A 3 -14.20 28.81 -3.28
N PHE A 4 -13.37 28.94 -2.24
CA PHE A 4 -12.04 29.54 -2.36
C PHE A 4 -11.11 28.61 -3.15
N ILE A 5 -11.14 27.30 -2.87
CA ILE A 5 -10.36 26.30 -3.62
C ILE A 5 -10.82 26.24 -5.09
N ALA A 6 -12.13 26.31 -5.33
CA ALA A 6 -12.66 26.31 -6.70
C ALA A 6 -12.20 27.51 -7.54
N SER A 7 -11.96 28.66 -6.90
CA SER A 7 -11.59 29.92 -7.57
C SER A 7 -10.08 30.24 -7.57
N HIS A 8 -9.33 29.73 -6.59
CA HIS A 8 -7.92 30.06 -6.36
C HIS A 8 -7.02 28.81 -6.30
N GLY A 9 -7.59 27.63 -6.54
CA GLY A 9 -6.86 26.37 -6.50
C GLY A 9 -5.77 26.28 -7.57
N LYS A 10 -4.70 25.56 -7.24
CA LYS A 10 -3.68 25.20 -8.21
C LYS A 10 -4.29 24.32 -9.31
N PRO A 11 -3.77 24.42 -10.56
CA PRO A 11 -4.12 23.47 -11.60
C PRO A 11 -3.85 22.04 -11.16
N LEU A 12 -4.74 21.11 -11.55
CA LEU A 12 -4.51 19.69 -11.32
C LEU A 12 -3.20 19.25 -12.00
N ALA A 13 -2.48 18.34 -11.35
CA ALA A 13 -1.31 17.74 -11.95
C ALA A 13 -1.65 17.04 -13.28
N GLU A 14 -0.73 17.11 -14.22
CA GLU A 14 -0.84 16.37 -15.48
C GLU A 14 -1.07 14.89 -15.21
N LYS A 15 -1.84 14.24 -16.09
CA LYS A 15 -2.09 12.81 -15.99
C LYS A 15 -0.91 12.04 -16.59
N ALA A 16 -0.55 10.92 -15.98
CA ALA A 16 0.41 9.98 -16.52
C ALA A 16 -0.11 9.38 -17.84
N ALA A 17 0.79 9.12 -18.78
CA ALA A 17 0.47 8.36 -19.97
C ALA A 17 0.09 6.92 -19.59
N LEU A 18 -1.12 6.51 -19.96
CA LEU A 18 -1.60 5.15 -19.75
C LEU A 18 -1.40 4.32 -21.04
N PRO A 19 -1.12 3.00 -20.91
CA PRO A 19 -1.15 2.07 -22.05
C PRO A 19 -2.49 2.12 -22.79
N ALA A 20 -2.46 1.88 -24.10
CA ALA A 20 -3.67 1.80 -24.92
C ALA A 20 -4.64 0.70 -24.44
N ARG A 21 -4.08 -0.40 -23.89
CA ARG A 21 -4.84 -1.51 -23.31
C ARG A 21 -4.30 -1.82 -21.92
N LEU A 22 -5.11 -1.55 -20.90
CA LEU A 22 -4.77 -1.84 -19.51
C LEU A 22 -5.06 -3.31 -19.17
N ALA A 23 -4.18 -3.93 -18.38
CA ALA A 23 -4.46 -5.24 -17.80
C ALA A 23 -5.60 -5.14 -16.77
N LYS A 24 -6.27 -6.24 -16.44
CA LYS A 24 -7.32 -6.24 -15.41
C LYS A 24 -6.69 -6.38 -14.02
N PRO A 25 -7.37 -5.91 -12.95
CA PRO A 25 -6.90 -6.13 -11.58
C PRO A 25 -6.63 -7.61 -11.26
N ALA A 26 -7.46 -8.51 -11.79
CA ALA A 26 -7.31 -9.96 -11.60
C ALA A 26 -6.03 -10.53 -12.24
N ASP A 27 -5.50 -9.89 -13.30
CA ASP A 27 -4.29 -10.34 -13.98
C ASP A 27 -3.03 -10.06 -13.14
N ILE A 28 -3.05 -9.00 -12.33
CA ILE A 28 -1.90 -8.55 -11.53
C ILE A 28 -1.98 -8.97 -10.06
N ALA A 29 -3.19 -9.15 -9.50
CA ALA A 29 -3.39 -9.38 -8.07
C ALA A 29 -2.64 -10.61 -7.52
N PRO A 30 -2.56 -11.76 -8.21
CA PRO A 30 -1.77 -12.91 -7.74
C PRO A 30 -0.27 -12.62 -7.73
N MET A 31 0.23 -11.89 -8.74
CA MET A 31 1.64 -11.50 -8.84
C MET A 31 2.00 -10.55 -7.70
N LEU A 32 1.17 -9.54 -7.47
CA LEU A 32 1.34 -8.56 -6.39
C LEU A 32 1.30 -9.24 -5.01
N ARG A 33 0.29 -10.08 -4.76
CA ARG A 33 0.17 -10.82 -3.50
C ARG A 33 1.37 -11.72 -3.24
N GLY A 34 1.90 -12.36 -4.28
CA GLY A 34 3.12 -13.17 -4.18
C GLY A 34 4.35 -12.34 -3.83
N SER A 35 4.53 -11.17 -4.46
CA SER A 35 5.68 -10.30 -4.25
C SER A 35 5.71 -9.65 -2.86
N VAL A 36 4.55 -9.36 -2.26
CA VAL A 36 4.48 -8.77 -0.91
C VAL A 36 4.46 -9.81 0.22
N ALA A 37 4.60 -11.10 -0.10
CA ALA A 37 4.65 -12.15 0.92
C ALA A 37 5.99 -12.12 1.68
N VAL A 38 5.94 -12.21 3.01
CA VAL A 38 7.15 -12.14 3.85
C VAL A 38 7.78 -13.52 3.94
N ALA A 39 9.00 -13.66 3.43
CA ALA A 39 9.76 -14.91 3.52
C ALA A 39 10.11 -15.23 4.99
N ARG A 40 9.88 -16.47 5.40
CA ARG A 40 10.27 -17.01 6.72
C ARG A 40 11.50 -17.93 6.65
N GLY A 41 12.11 -18.05 5.47
CA GLY A 41 13.13 -19.06 5.18
C GLY A 41 12.51 -20.40 4.78
N GLU A 42 13.33 -21.32 4.26
CA GLU A 42 12.95 -22.72 3.99
C GLU A 42 11.69 -22.86 3.09
N GLY A 43 11.49 -21.94 2.15
CA GLY A 43 10.31 -21.94 1.26
C GLY A 43 8.99 -21.57 1.93
N ARG A 44 9.02 -21.11 3.20
CA ARG A 44 7.84 -20.67 3.94
C ARG A 44 7.62 -19.17 3.76
N PHE A 45 6.34 -18.78 3.67
CA PHE A 45 5.94 -17.40 3.48
C PHE A 45 4.73 -17.05 4.33
N ASP A 46 4.80 -15.92 5.02
CA ASP A 46 3.63 -15.26 5.57
C ASP A 46 2.95 -14.46 4.45
N ARG A 47 1.79 -14.94 4.04
CA ARG A 47 1.03 -14.37 2.94
C ARG A 47 0.09 -13.29 3.44
N MET A 48 -0.15 -12.30 2.60
CA MET A 48 -1.14 -11.25 2.86
C MET A 48 -2.42 -11.52 2.08
N ILE A 49 -3.52 -10.93 2.55
CA ILE A 49 -4.76 -10.73 1.79
C ILE A 49 -4.70 -9.34 1.16
N SER A 50 -5.24 -9.21 -0.04
CA SER A 50 -5.37 -7.93 -0.74
C SER A 50 -6.84 -7.54 -0.84
N ASP A 51 -7.15 -6.28 -0.53
CA ASP A 51 -8.44 -5.63 -0.76
C ASP A 51 -8.25 -4.64 -1.92
N PHE A 52 -8.96 -4.85 -3.03
CA PHE A 52 -8.87 -3.96 -4.20
C PHE A 52 -10.02 -2.95 -4.17
N ARG A 53 -9.71 -1.68 -4.37
CA ARG A 53 -10.71 -0.60 -4.48
C ARG A 53 -10.45 0.26 -5.71
N THR A 54 -11.54 0.66 -6.33
CA THR A 54 -11.54 1.56 -7.47
C THR A 54 -12.81 2.41 -7.45
N SER A 55 -12.67 3.66 -7.84
CA SER A 55 -13.72 4.65 -8.03
C SER A 55 -13.17 5.74 -8.94
N ASP A 56 -14.03 6.54 -9.55
CA ASP A 56 -13.58 7.64 -10.41
C ASP A 56 -12.65 8.60 -9.65
N ALA A 57 -12.99 8.90 -8.40
CA ALA A 57 -12.15 9.73 -7.53
C ALA A 57 -10.76 9.12 -7.29
N ILE A 58 -10.68 7.81 -7.00
CA ILE A 58 -9.39 7.11 -6.81
C ILE A 58 -8.60 7.14 -8.10
N VAL A 59 -9.20 6.70 -9.21
CA VAL A 59 -8.53 6.59 -10.52
C VAL A 59 -8.05 7.94 -11.00
N ASP A 60 -8.85 8.99 -10.84
CA ASP A 60 -8.46 10.35 -11.21
C ASP A 60 -7.23 10.82 -10.45
N PHE A 61 -7.15 10.55 -9.16
CA PHE A 61 -5.99 10.97 -8.37
C PHE A 61 -4.74 10.16 -8.71
N ILE A 62 -4.84 8.83 -8.74
CA ILE A 62 -3.67 7.96 -8.96
C ILE A 62 -3.14 8.05 -10.40
N ASN A 63 -3.96 8.51 -11.35
CA ASN A 63 -3.50 8.80 -12.71
C ASN A 63 -2.64 10.05 -12.81
N SER A 64 -2.35 10.76 -11.71
CA SER A 64 -1.39 11.87 -11.71
C SER A 64 0.02 11.40 -12.14
N ALA A 65 0.68 12.17 -12.99
CA ALA A 65 2.10 11.99 -13.34
C ALA A 65 3.02 12.13 -12.11
N LYS A 66 2.53 12.74 -11.02
CA LYS A 66 3.26 12.91 -9.75
C LYS A 66 2.95 11.83 -8.72
N ILE A 67 2.18 10.79 -9.04
CA ILE A 67 1.71 9.82 -8.04
C ILE A 67 2.86 9.12 -7.28
N ALA A 68 3.96 8.81 -7.96
CA ALA A 68 5.14 8.21 -7.34
C ALA A 68 5.85 9.17 -6.38
N ASP A 69 5.90 10.46 -6.71
CA ASP A 69 6.42 11.51 -5.84
C ASP A 69 5.53 11.67 -4.60
N TYR A 70 4.21 11.82 -4.79
CA TYR A 70 3.26 11.92 -3.69
C TYR A 70 3.38 10.75 -2.71
N ALA A 71 3.41 9.53 -3.24
CA ALA A 71 3.58 8.31 -2.45
C ALA A 71 4.91 8.30 -1.67
N GLY A 72 6.00 8.79 -2.27
CA GLY A 72 7.33 8.84 -1.66
C GLY A 72 7.50 9.88 -0.55
N ARG A 73 6.68 10.95 -0.55
CA ARG A 73 6.70 12.00 0.49
C ARG A 73 6.22 11.49 1.85
N GLY A 74 5.29 10.53 1.86
CA GLY A 74 4.84 9.82 3.06
C GLY A 74 3.44 10.18 3.53
N VAL A 75 3.22 10.19 4.85
CA VAL A 75 1.88 10.16 5.46
C VAL A 75 1.62 11.35 6.38
N SER A 76 0.37 11.80 6.44
CA SER A 76 -0.03 13.00 7.19
C SER A 76 -0.32 12.77 8.67
N THR A 77 -0.53 11.52 9.12
CA THR A 77 -0.91 11.22 10.50
C THR A 77 -0.20 9.98 11.07
N PRO A 78 -0.10 9.86 12.41
CA PRO A 78 0.42 8.65 13.06
C PRO A 78 -0.35 7.39 12.68
N ASP A 79 -1.69 7.47 12.63
CA ASP A 79 -2.56 6.34 12.25
C ASP A 79 -2.23 5.82 10.85
N LEU A 80 -2.00 6.71 9.89
CA LEU A 80 -1.56 6.33 8.55
C LEU A 80 -0.19 5.64 8.63
N SER A 81 0.76 6.17 9.41
CA SER A 81 2.09 5.57 9.54
C SER A 81 2.05 4.13 10.05
N ILE A 82 1.16 3.84 10.99
CA ILE A 82 1.06 2.49 11.58
C ILE A 82 0.35 1.50 10.66
N ARG A 83 -0.56 1.98 9.79
CA ARG A 83 -1.37 1.13 8.89
C ARG A 83 -0.75 0.97 7.51
N ILE A 84 -0.13 2.02 6.98
CA ILE A 84 0.46 2.06 5.64
C ILE A 84 1.96 2.39 5.62
N LYS A 85 2.63 2.35 6.78
CA LYS A 85 4.09 2.54 6.91
C LYS A 85 4.53 3.94 6.46
N THR A 86 5.70 4.03 5.85
CA THR A 86 6.29 5.24 5.29
C THR A 86 5.49 5.84 4.14
N GLY A 87 4.45 5.18 3.63
CA GLY A 87 3.58 5.66 2.56
C GLY A 87 3.13 4.54 1.60
N PRO A 88 2.29 4.87 0.61
CA PRO A 88 1.93 3.95 -0.46
C PRO A 88 3.14 3.55 -1.32
N MET A 89 3.07 2.40 -1.97
CA MET A 89 3.93 2.05 -3.09
C MET A 89 3.19 2.35 -4.40
N ALA A 90 3.75 3.17 -5.28
CA ALA A 90 3.19 3.39 -6.61
C ALA A 90 3.84 2.42 -7.63
N LEU A 91 3.02 1.80 -8.47
CA LEU A 91 3.45 1.03 -9.64
C LEU A 91 3.17 1.83 -10.92
N PRO A 92 3.87 1.56 -12.04
CA PRO A 92 3.44 2.03 -13.35
C PRO A 92 2.10 1.37 -13.75
N ALA A 93 1.40 1.93 -14.74
CA ALA A 93 0.20 1.30 -15.29
C ALA A 93 0.53 -0.02 -16.02
N PRO A 94 -0.21 -1.11 -15.80
CA PRO A 94 0.07 -2.39 -16.46
C PRO A 94 -0.42 -2.40 -17.90
N ASP A 95 0.53 -2.50 -18.83
CA ASP A 95 0.26 -2.76 -20.24
C ASP A 95 -0.15 -4.23 -20.44
N ALA A 96 -1.37 -4.44 -20.90
CA ALA A 96 -1.91 -5.78 -21.09
C ALA A 96 -1.21 -6.57 -22.20
N ASP A 97 -0.54 -5.89 -23.14
CA ASP A 97 0.24 -6.53 -24.21
C ASP A 97 1.63 -6.98 -23.70
N LYS A 98 2.06 -6.48 -22.53
CA LYS A 98 3.36 -6.78 -21.89
C LYS A 98 3.21 -7.39 -20.50
N ILE A 99 2.05 -7.98 -20.20
CA ILE A 99 1.72 -8.49 -18.87
C ILE A 99 2.69 -9.57 -18.37
N GLY A 100 3.32 -10.32 -19.30
CA GLY A 100 4.30 -11.36 -18.98
C GLY A 100 5.50 -10.84 -18.17
N ASP A 101 5.93 -9.62 -18.42
CA ASP A 101 7.09 -9.01 -17.75
C ASP A 101 6.70 -8.25 -16.46
N TYR A 102 5.40 -8.00 -16.27
CA TYR A 102 4.89 -7.13 -15.22
C TYR A 102 5.18 -7.66 -13.80
N LYS A 103 5.28 -8.99 -13.65
CA LYS A 103 5.72 -9.60 -12.38
C LYS A 103 7.11 -9.10 -11.95
N SER A 104 8.02 -8.90 -12.90
CA SER A 104 9.37 -8.38 -12.61
C SER A 104 9.31 -6.92 -12.17
N VAL A 105 8.45 -6.12 -12.81
CA VAL A 105 8.19 -4.71 -12.45
C VAL A 105 7.70 -4.61 -11.00
N ILE A 106 6.70 -5.41 -10.63
CA ILE A 106 6.18 -5.46 -9.26
C ILE A 106 7.31 -5.81 -8.28
N ARG A 107 8.08 -6.85 -8.57
CA ARG A 107 9.17 -7.31 -7.69
C ARG A 107 10.20 -6.21 -7.45
N GLN A 108 10.64 -5.52 -8.50
CA GLN A 108 11.61 -4.43 -8.39
C GLN A 108 11.10 -3.29 -7.48
N HIS A 109 9.82 -2.93 -7.59
CA HIS A 109 9.23 -1.89 -6.74
C HIS A 109 9.08 -2.34 -5.29
N VAL A 110 8.72 -3.60 -5.04
CA VAL A 110 8.66 -4.16 -3.68
C VAL A 110 10.06 -4.23 -3.06
N GLU A 111 11.08 -4.66 -3.82
CA GLU A 111 12.47 -4.69 -3.38
C GLU A 111 12.97 -3.28 -3.05
N LYS A 112 12.67 -2.30 -3.90
CA LYS A 112 12.99 -0.89 -3.64
C LYS A 112 12.31 -0.38 -2.37
N PHE A 113 11.00 -0.61 -2.22
CA PHE A 113 10.25 -0.20 -1.02
C PHE A 113 10.85 -0.82 0.24
N ALA A 114 11.18 -2.10 0.20
CA ALA A 114 11.78 -2.81 1.34
C ALA A 114 13.18 -2.27 1.69
N GLY A 115 13.99 -1.94 0.67
CA GLY A 115 15.29 -1.29 0.84
C GLY A 115 15.17 0.10 1.45
N ASP A 116 14.27 0.93 0.93
CA ASP A 116 14.00 2.27 1.45
C ASP A 116 13.50 2.21 2.91
N TYR A 117 12.62 1.26 3.23
CA TYR A 117 12.12 1.06 4.60
C TYR A 117 13.23 0.60 5.55
N ARG A 118 14.14 -0.27 5.09
CA ARG A 118 15.31 -0.69 5.89
C ARG A 118 16.22 0.50 6.19
N ALA A 119 16.54 1.31 5.18
CA ALA A 119 17.36 2.51 5.37
C ALA A 119 16.69 3.51 6.32
N TYR A 120 15.37 3.68 6.20
CA TYR A 120 14.56 4.45 7.14
C TYR A 120 14.68 3.92 8.56
N PHE A 121 14.56 2.62 8.78
CA PHE A 121 14.72 2.03 10.12
C PHE A 121 16.14 2.23 10.67
N GLU A 122 17.17 1.87 9.91
CA GLU A 122 18.56 1.92 10.36
C GLU A 122 19.02 3.34 10.68
N THR A 123 18.61 4.32 9.86
CA THR A 123 18.97 5.73 10.08
C THR A 123 18.31 6.27 11.35
N ASN A 124 17.05 5.93 11.61
CA ASN A 124 16.30 6.50 12.73
C ASN A 124 16.51 5.75 14.05
N ASP A 125 16.74 4.43 14.04
CA ASP A 125 17.11 3.66 15.24
C ASP A 125 18.50 4.08 15.76
N ALA A 126 19.36 4.64 14.91
CA ALA A 126 20.67 5.15 15.29
C ALA A 126 20.63 6.56 15.91
N LEU A 127 19.47 7.24 15.96
CA LEU A 127 19.34 8.59 16.50
C LEU A 127 19.28 8.63 18.04
N ASP A 128 18.99 7.51 18.69
CA ASP A 128 18.92 7.40 20.14
C ASP A 128 19.44 6.02 20.63
N ASP A 129 19.50 5.85 21.95
CA ASP A 129 19.99 4.61 22.57
C ASP A 129 18.89 3.53 22.72
N VAL A 130 17.66 3.79 22.27
CA VAL A 130 16.53 2.87 22.43
C VAL A 130 16.58 1.83 21.30
N LYS A 131 17.01 0.62 21.63
CA LYS A 131 17.02 -0.48 20.66
C LYS A 131 15.61 -0.94 20.30
N ARG A 132 15.25 -0.82 19.02
CA ARG A 132 13.98 -1.31 18.46
C ARG A 132 14.22 -2.53 17.58
N THR A 133 13.18 -3.33 17.39
CA THR A 133 13.18 -4.43 16.41
C THR A 133 12.49 -3.95 15.14
N MET A 134 13.16 -4.07 14.00
CA MET A 134 12.60 -3.69 12.71
C MET A 134 11.31 -4.50 12.42
N LEU A 135 10.23 -3.79 12.08
CA LEU A 135 8.99 -4.38 11.59
C LEU A 135 9.20 -4.98 10.20
N ASP A 136 8.23 -5.77 9.70
CA ASP A 136 8.31 -6.25 8.32
C ASP A 136 8.36 -5.07 7.33
N GLN A 137 9.06 -5.25 6.22
CA GLN A 137 9.39 -4.15 5.30
C GLN A 137 8.41 -4.01 4.14
N MET A 138 7.36 -4.85 4.09
CA MET A 138 6.51 -4.95 2.91
C MET A 138 5.50 -3.80 2.84
N PRO A 139 5.18 -3.29 1.63
CA PRO A 139 4.19 -2.26 1.46
C PRO A 139 2.80 -2.75 1.89
N ARG A 140 2.01 -1.83 2.45
CA ARG A 140 0.65 -2.11 2.92
C ARG A 140 -0.43 -1.50 2.05
N LEU A 141 -0.06 -0.59 1.15
CA LEU A 141 -0.95 0.00 0.17
C LEU A 141 -0.19 0.16 -1.15
N THR A 142 -0.76 -0.36 -2.24
CA THR A 142 -0.21 -0.25 -3.59
C THR A 142 -1.16 0.56 -4.47
N LEU A 143 -0.65 1.58 -5.15
CA LEU A 143 -1.39 2.41 -6.11
C LEU A 143 -1.01 1.99 -7.54
N VAL A 144 -2.00 1.76 -8.41
CA VAL A 144 -1.78 1.32 -9.78
C VAL A 144 -2.57 2.21 -10.74
N PRO A 145 -1.93 3.19 -11.41
CA PRO A 145 -2.57 4.04 -12.40
C PRO A 145 -3.33 3.23 -13.45
N GLY A 146 -4.50 3.72 -13.82
CA GLY A 146 -5.45 3.07 -14.71
C GLY A 146 -6.33 2.02 -14.04
N LEU A 147 -5.99 1.50 -12.85
CA LEU A 147 -6.76 0.43 -12.19
C LEU A 147 -7.42 0.86 -10.88
N GLY A 148 -6.62 1.28 -9.90
CA GLY A 148 -7.08 1.51 -8.54
C GLY A 148 -5.99 1.23 -7.52
N MET A 149 -6.39 0.88 -6.30
CA MET A 149 -5.47 0.61 -5.21
C MET A 149 -5.70 -0.75 -4.56
N PHE A 150 -4.64 -1.31 -3.98
CA PHE A 150 -4.65 -2.58 -3.27
C PHE A 150 -4.15 -2.37 -1.84
N GLY A 151 -5.02 -2.53 -0.85
CA GLY A 151 -4.64 -2.63 0.56
C GLY A 151 -4.15 -4.05 0.88
N HIS A 152 -3.06 -4.20 1.62
CA HIS A 152 -2.45 -5.48 1.96
C HIS A 152 -2.38 -5.68 3.48
N GLY A 153 -2.91 -6.80 3.96
CA GLY A 153 -2.95 -7.12 5.39
C GLY A 153 -2.81 -8.61 5.69
N ARG A 154 -2.49 -8.97 6.93
CA ARG A 154 -2.42 -10.38 7.36
C ARG A 154 -3.80 -11.06 7.30
N THR A 155 -4.84 -10.27 7.47
CA THR A 155 -6.25 -10.67 7.36
C THR A 155 -6.98 -9.78 6.38
N LEU A 156 -8.17 -10.18 5.93
CA LEU A 156 -9.03 -9.30 5.12
C LEU A 156 -9.41 -8.02 5.87
N LYS A 157 -9.60 -8.11 7.20
CA LYS A 157 -9.87 -6.93 8.03
C LYS A 157 -8.70 -5.94 7.96
N ASP A 158 -7.47 -6.42 8.12
CA ASP A 158 -6.28 -5.57 8.05
C ASP A 158 -6.11 -4.96 6.64
N ALA A 159 -6.37 -5.74 5.59
CA ALA A 159 -6.31 -5.26 4.21
C ALA A 159 -7.33 -4.15 3.93
N LYS A 160 -8.57 -4.31 4.42
CA LYS A 160 -9.61 -3.27 4.33
C LYS A 160 -9.24 -2.01 5.08
N ILE A 161 -8.67 -2.13 6.29
CA ILE A 161 -8.17 -0.96 7.05
C ILE A 161 -7.09 -0.23 6.25
N ALA A 162 -6.16 -0.95 5.61
CA ALA A 162 -5.14 -0.32 4.77
C ALA A 162 -5.76 0.42 3.57
N SER A 163 -6.80 -0.13 2.94
CA SER A 163 -7.56 0.56 1.89
C SER A 163 -8.32 1.78 2.41
N ASP A 164 -9.01 1.68 3.56
CA ASP A 164 -9.74 2.82 4.17
C ASP A 164 -8.79 4.00 4.41
N VAL A 165 -7.64 3.70 5.00
CA VAL A 165 -6.56 4.67 5.24
C VAL A 165 -5.97 5.20 3.93
N GLY A 166 -5.94 4.38 2.87
CA GLY A 166 -5.53 4.79 1.54
C GLY A 166 -6.45 5.84 0.91
N GLU A 167 -7.77 5.71 1.07
CA GLU A 167 -8.72 6.74 0.61
C GLU A 167 -8.53 8.05 1.38
N MET A 168 -8.34 7.96 2.70
CA MET A 168 -8.04 9.13 3.53
C MET A 168 -6.73 9.82 3.10
N TRP A 169 -5.70 9.04 2.76
CA TRP A 169 -4.44 9.57 2.25
C TRP A 169 -4.63 10.28 0.90
N ILE A 170 -5.38 9.68 -0.03
CA ILE A 170 -5.70 10.31 -1.32
C ILE A 170 -6.38 11.66 -1.12
N GLU A 171 -7.39 11.74 -0.26
CA GLU A 171 -8.13 12.98 -0.01
C GLU A 171 -7.27 14.05 0.66
N ALA A 172 -6.43 13.66 1.63
CA ALA A 172 -5.49 14.59 2.28
C ALA A 172 -4.48 15.17 1.28
N VAL A 173 -3.89 14.33 0.42
CA VAL A 173 -2.90 14.78 -0.56
C VAL A 173 -3.57 15.62 -1.65
N ARG A 174 -4.73 15.19 -2.15
CA ARG A 174 -5.52 15.94 -3.14
C ARG A 174 -5.85 17.34 -2.61
N GLY A 175 -6.38 17.44 -1.40
CA GLY A 175 -6.73 18.71 -0.77
C GLY A 175 -5.52 19.61 -0.58
N ALA A 176 -4.40 19.06 -0.11
CA ALA A 176 -3.16 19.81 0.08
C ALA A 176 -2.57 20.34 -1.24
N GLU A 177 -2.50 19.50 -2.28
CA GLU A 177 -1.96 19.88 -3.59
C GLU A 177 -2.89 20.83 -4.37
N ALA A 178 -4.20 20.83 -4.07
CA ALA A 178 -5.13 21.80 -4.64
C ALA A 178 -4.90 23.23 -4.14
N VAL A 179 -4.29 23.42 -2.96
CA VAL A 179 -4.04 24.74 -2.37
C VAL A 179 -2.56 25.11 -2.39
N GLY A 180 -1.68 24.15 -2.09
CA GLY A 180 -0.25 24.33 -1.89
C GLY A 180 0.54 23.09 -2.30
N ASP A 181 1.46 22.64 -1.45
CA ASP A 181 2.17 21.38 -1.65
C ASP A 181 1.91 20.46 -0.46
N PHE A 182 1.67 19.18 -0.71
CA PHE A 182 1.60 18.17 0.34
C PHE A 182 2.99 17.99 0.98
N ARG A 183 3.11 18.42 2.25
CA ARG A 183 4.32 18.34 3.08
C ARG A 183 3.99 17.62 4.39
N PRO A 184 4.08 16.27 4.44
CA PRO A 184 3.89 15.54 5.67
C PRO A 184 5.03 15.79 6.66
N LEU A 185 4.86 15.31 7.89
CA LEU A 185 5.96 15.27 8.87
C LEU A 185 7.18 14.55 8.29
N SER A 186 8.36 14.91 8.78
CA SER A 186 9.57 14.21 8.36
C SER A 186 9.49 12.75 8.78
N LYS A 187 10.16 11.87 8.03
CA LYS A 187 10.23 10.45 8.39
C LYS A 187 10.84 10.26 9.78
N ALA A 188 11.82 11.08 10.16
CA ALA A 188 12.42 11.03 11.50
C ALA A 188 11.41 11.35 12.61
N ASP A 189 10.50 12.31 12.39
CA ASP A 189 9.45 12.64 13.36
C ASP A 189 8.36 11.56 13.43
N LEU A 190 8.10 10.85 12.32
CA LEU A 190 7.14 9.74 12.27
C LEU A 190 7.68 8.45 12.90
N PHE A 191 9.00 8.24 12.90
CA PHE A 191 9.62 7.01 13.37
C PHE A 191 9.31 6.66 14.84
N PRO A 192 9.41 7.59 15.81
CA PRO A 192 9.04 7.31 17.20
C PRO A 192 7.58 6.89 17.38
N LEU A 193 6.69 7.39 16.52
CA LEU A 193 5.27 7.06 16.56
C LEU A 193 5.03 5.65 16.04
N GLU A 194 5.59 5.32 14.87
CA GLU A 194 5.48 3.96 14.29
C GLU A 194 6.09 2.90 15.22
N TYR A 195 7.20 3.23 15.89
CA TYR A 195 7.91 2.31 16.79
C TYR A 195 7.58 2.48 18.27
N TRP A 196 6.49 3.16 18.60
CA TRP A 196 6.09 3.32 19.99
C TRP A 196 5.72 1.96 20.61
N SER A 197 6.47 1.54 21.63
CA SER A 197 6.42 0.17 22.17
C SER A 197 5.04 -0.22 22.72
N LEU A 198 4.33 0.69 23.38
CA LEU A 198 2.99 0.44 23.92
C LEU A 198 1.95 0.25 22.81
N GLU A 199 2.09 0.98 21.71
CA GLU A 199 1.22 0.84 20.54
C GLU A 199 1.49 -0.47 19.80
N GLN A 200 2.77 -0.79 19.60
CA GLN A 200 3.17 -2.07 19.03
C GLN A 200 2.72 -3.26 19.88
N ALA A 201 2.75 -3.14 21.22
CA ALA A 201 2.25 -4.19 22.11
C ALA A 201 0.74 -4.45 21.93
N LYS A 202 -0.07 -3.38 21.72
CA LYS A 202 -1.51 -3.54 21.44
C LYS A 202 -1.74 -4.30 20.13
N LEU A 203 -0.96 -4.00 19.08
CA LEU A 203 -1.07 -4.65 17.78
C LEU A 203 -0.54 -6.11 17.78
N ALA A 204 0.50 -6.38 18.57
CA ALA A 204 1.12 -7.70 18.70
C ALA A 204 0.27 -8.73 19.45
N SER A 205 -0.74 -8.27 20.22
CA SER A 205 -1.68 -9.16 20.93
C SER A 205 -2.44 -10.11 20.00
N ASN A 206 -2.61 -9.72 18.73
CA ASN A 206 -3.28 -10.53 17.72
C ASN A 206 -2.29 -11.46 16.99
N LYS A 207 -2.04 -12.64 17.57
CA LYS A 207 -1.13 -13.65 17.00
C LYS A 207 -1.76 -14.33 15.78
N PRO A 208 -1.02 -14.48 14.66
CA PRO A 208 -1.50 -15.23 13.49
C PRO A 208 -1.85 -16.68 13.85
N LYS A 209 -3.01 -17.15 13.39
CA LYS A 209 -3.40 -18.57 13.38
C LYS A 209 -2.75 -19.32 12.20
N PRO A 210 -2.68 -20.67 12.21
CA PRO A 210 -2.00 -21.44 11.16
C PRO A 210 -2.44 -21.14 9.71
N LEU A 211 -3.72 -20.80 9.50
CA LEU A 211 -4.28 -20.51 8.18
C LEU A 211 -4.39 -19.00 7.87
N THR A 212 -3.74 -18.15 8.67
CA THR A 212 -3.74 -16.69 8.42
C THR A 212 -3.15 -16.39 7.05
N GLY A 213 -3.81 -15.50 6.30
CA GLY A 213 -3.41 -15.12 4.96
C GLY A 213 -3.61 -16.19 3.89
N GLN A 214 -4.15 -17.38 4.22
CA GLN A 214 -4.48 -18.41 3.24
C GLN A 214 -5.81 -18.14 2.56
N VAL A 215 -5.89 -18.45 1.26
CA VAL A 215 -7.11 -18.36 0.45
C VAL A 215 -7.35 -19.75 -0.13
N VAL A 216 -8.56 -20.27 0.05
CA VAL A 216 -8.99 -21.56 -0.50
C VAL A 216 -10.26 -21.35 -1.30
N LEU A 217 -10.35 -22.01 -2.45
CA LEU A 217 -11.58 -22.11 -3.22
C LEU A 217 -12.24 -23.44 -2.85
N VAL A 218 -13.44 -23.39 -2.26
CA VAL A 218 -14.23 -24.58 -1.97
C VAL A 218 -15.25 -24.73 -3.09
N THR A 219 -15.12 -25.82 -3.87
CA THR A 219 -16.06 -26.18 -4.94
C THR A 219 -16.87 -27.40 -4.52
N GLY A 220 -18.19 -27.36 -4.68
CA GLY A 220 -19.05 -28.53 -4.45
C GLY A 220 -19.17 -29.39 -5.70
N GLY A 221 -19.08 -30.71 -5.56
CA GLY A 221 -19.34 -31.65 -6.67
C GLY A 221 -20.83 -31.92 -6.94
N ALA A 222 -21.71 -31.66 -5.95
CA ALA A 222 -23.13 -32.04 -5.99
C ALA A 222 -24.09 -30.98 -5.42
N GLY A 223 -23.70 -29.70 -5.39
CA GLY A 223 -24.59 -28.59 -5.02
C GLY A 223 -24.85 -28.37 -3.52
N ALA A 224 -24.64 -29.36 -2.65
CA ALA A 224 -24.76 -29.25 -1.19
C ALA A 224 -23.61 -29.96 -0.43
N ILE A 225 -23.28 -29.47 0.78
CA ILE A 225 -22.32 -30.12 1.69
C ILE A 225 -22.89 -31.49 2.10
N GLY A 226 -22.16 -32.59 1.87
CA GLY A 226 -22.51 -33.94 2.34
C GLY A 226 -23.31 -34.83 1.36
N ALA A 227 -23.39 -34.45 0.07
CA ALA A 227 -24.07 -35.26 -0.96
C ALA A 227 -23.16 -36.24 -1.72
N ALA A 228 -21.91 -36.42 -1.27
CA ALA A 228 -20.93 -37.37 -1.82
C ALA A 228 -20.47 -38.33 -0.72
#